data_AF-A0A7W4HF12-F1
#
_entry.id   AF-A0A7W4HF12-F1
#
_cell.length_a   1.000
_cell.length_b   1.000
_cell.length_c   1.000
_cell.angle_alpha   90.00
_cell.angle_beta   90.00
_cell.angle_gamma   90.00
#
_symmetry.space_group_name_H-M   'P 1'
#
loop_
_entity.id
_entity.type
_entity.pdbx_description
1 polymer ?
#
loop_
_entity_poly.entity_id
_entity_poly.type
_entity_poly.pdbx_seq_one_letter_code
_entity_poly.pdbx_strand_id
1 'polypeptide(L)'
;MTTIDLAQLTDEQKKALQDQLKQEEKAKKEKKAQDLKALEDLAAGTVPTMFELLKSVSDDITKIKEVTFRTFENYLKLKIETMGIKAKNQQSHTITHGKQSIKLGYRITDGYTDEAGYGLEMVHKFLGTLVKDENSKKLVASIYRLLQRNGKGDLDSKKVLELRQIADRDYPDTDFQKGVEIIQNAYKPKLSKWFIEAWEVDGVGMERNLPLSMTSAELSKDIDLSFLLPQE
;
A
#
# COMPACT_ATOMS: atom_id res chain seq x y z
N MET A 1 -42.93 -26.25 11.43
CA MET A 1 -43.12 -25.63 10.11
C MET A 1 -44.35 -26.26 9.48
N THR A 2 -45.42 -25.50 9.30
CA THR A 2 -46.63 -25.99 8.66
C THR A 2 -46.40 -25.94 7.16
N THR A 3 -46.28 -27.09 6.51
CA THR A 3 -46.13 -27.22 5.07
C THR A 3 -47.44 -26.81 4.41
N ILE A 4 -47.44 -25.70 3.66
CA ILE A 4 -48.60 -25.24 2.89
C ILE A 4 -48.62 -26.02 1.58
N ASP A 5 -49.62 -26.86 1.37
CA ASP A 5 -49.79 -27.65 0.15
C ASP A 5 -50.59 -26.84 -0.89
N LEU A 6 -49.90 -26.29 -1.89
CA LEU A 6 -50.48 -25.37 -2.89
C LEU A 6 -51.55 -26.01 -3.78
N ALA A 7 -51.64 -27.35 -3.81
CA ALA A 7 -52.60 -28.08 -4.62
C ALA A 7 -54.03 -28.08 -4.04
N GLN A 8 -54.20 -27.83 -2.73
CA GLN A 8 -55.51 -27.82 -2.06
C GLN A 8 -56.18 -26.45 -1.94
N LEU A 9 -55.52 -25.39 -2.42
CA LEU A 9 -56.09 -24.03 -2.43
C LEU A 9 -57.09 -23.87 -3.59
N THR A 10 -58.25 -23.27 -3.31
CA THR A 10 -59.21 -22.87 -4.36
C THR A 10 -58.61 -21.79 -5.26
N ASP A 11 -59.12 -21.66 -6.49
CA ASP A 11 -58.59 -20.67 -7.46
C ASP A 11 -58.65 -19.23 -6.92
N GLU A 12 -59.63 -18.92 -6.08
CA GLU A 12 -59.76 -17.64 -5.37
C GLU A 12 -58.66 -17.45 -4.31
N GLN A 13 -58.32 -18.50 -3.55
CA GLN A 13 -57.24 -18.46 -2.57
C GLN A 13 -55.85 -18.36 -3.22
N LYS A 14 -55.64 -19.00 -4.37
CA LYS A 14 -54.41 -18.86 -5.16
C LYS A 14 -54.23 -17.45 -5.70
N LYS A 15 -55.31 -16.82 -6.16
CA LYS A 15 -55.30 -15.43 -6.66
C LYS A 15 -55.04 -14.44 -5.52
N ALA A 16 -55.68 -14.62 -4.36
CA ALA A 16 -55.42 -13.80 -3.18
C ALA A 16 -53.98 -13.91 -2.67
N LEU A 17 -53.38 -15.12 -2.68
CA LEU A 17 -51.99 -15.33 -2.28
C LEU A 17 -51.00 -14.68 -3.28
N GLN A 18 -51.28 -14.76 -4.59
CA GLN A 18 -50.48 -14.07 -5.59
C GLN A 18 -50.54 -12.55 -5.46
N ASP A 19 -51.71 -12.00 -5.16
CA ASP A 19 -51.88 -10.56 -4.94
C ASP A 19 -51.19 -10.11 -3.64
N GLN A 20 -51.23 -10.90 -2.58
CA GLN A 20 -50.44 -10.67 -1.35
C GLN A 20 -48.94 -10.69 -1.61
N LEU A 21 -48.42 -11.70 -2.33
CA LEU A 21 -47.00 -11.78 -2.66
C LEU A 21 -46.53 -10.60 -3.53
N LYS A 22 -47.35 -10.18 -4.51
CA LYS A 22 -47.06 -8.98 -5.33
C LYS A 22 -47.07 -7.70 -4.51
N GLN A 23 -48.00 -7.56 -3.56
CA GLN A 23 -48.03 -6.41 -2.64
C GLN A 23 -46.81 -6.42 -1.71
N GLU A 24 -46.42 -7.56 -1.16
CA GLU A 24 -45.21 -7.69 -0.34
C GLU A 24 -43.93 -7.40 -1.13
N GLU A 25 -43.81 -7.90 -2.36
CA GLU A 25 -42.66 -7.58 -3.21
C GLU A 25 -42.59 -6.10 -3.56
N LYS A 26 -43.74 -5.49 -3.86
CA LYS A 26 -43.83 -4.06 -4.15
C LYS A 26 -43.45 -3.24 -2.91
N ALA A 27 -43.97 -3.59 -1.74
CA ALA A 27 -43.61 -2.95 -0.47
C ALA A 27 -42.12 -3.13 -0.13
N LYS A 28 -41.54 -4.31 -0.37
CA LYS A 28 -40.09 -4.56 -0.19
C LYS A 28 -39.25 -3.71 -1.15
N LYS A 29 -39.66 -3.59 -2.43
CA LYS A 29 -38.98 -2.74 -3.42
C LYS A 29 -39.08 -1.26 -3.06
N GLU A 30 -40.27 -0.80 -2.65
CA GLU A 30 -40.51 0.58 -2.20
C GLU A 30 -39.70 0.90 -0.95
N LYS A 31 -39.68 0.01 0.05
CA LYS A 31 -38.86 0.16 1.25
C LYS A 31 -37.38 0.22 0.90
N LYS A 32 -36.88 -0.68 0.06
CA LYS A 32 -35.48 -0.65 -0.40
C LYS A 32 -35.14 0.65 -1.12
N ALA A 33 -36.04 1.17 -1.96
CA ALA A 33 -35.84 2.44 -2.64
C ALA A 33 -35.82 3.62 -1.66
N GLN A 34 -36.68 3.60 -0.64
CA GLN A 34 -36.69 4.59 0.43
C GLN A 34 -35.40 4.53 1.27
N ASP A 35 -34.95 3.33 1.65
CA ASP A 35 -33.72 3.12 2.40
C ASP A 35 -32.50 3.62 1.60
N LEU A 36 -32.43 3.32 0.29
CA LEU A 36 -31.36 3.82 -0.58
C LEU A 36 -31.36 5.35 -0.66
N LYS A 37 -32.53 5.97 -0.79
CA LYS A 37 -32.65 7.43 -0.82
C LYS A 37 -32.25 8.05 0.51
N ALA A 38 -32.67 7.47 1.64
CA ALA A 38 -32.28 7.93 2.97
C ALA A 38 -30.77 7.83 3.20
N LEU A 39 -30.13 6.78 2.70
CA LEU A 39 -28.66 6.63 2.72
C LEU A 39 -27.98 7.70 1.85
N GLU A 40 -28.51 7.99 0.67
CA GLU A 40 -27.98 9.02 -0.23
C GLU A 40 -28.11 10.42 0.40
N ASP A 41 -29.27 10.73 0.97
CA ASP A 41 -29.53 12.01 1.66
C ASP A 41 -28.62 12.17 2.89
N LEU A 42 -28.43 11.10 3.68
CA LEU A 42 -27.51 11.10 4.81
C LEU A 42 -26.05 11.31 4.36
N ALA A 43 -25.64 10.64 3.28
CA ALA A 43 -24.31 10.81 2.70
C ALA A 43 -24.11 12.24 2.18
N ALA A 44 -25.12 12.81 1.50
CA ALA A 44 -25.07 14.17 0.95
C ALA A 44 -24.87 15.24 2.05
N GLY A 45 -25.42 15.04 3.25
CA GLY A 45 -25.19 15.94 4.39
C GLY A 45 -23.87 15.69 5.14
N THR A 46 -23.49 14.42 5.29
CA THR A 46 -22.38 14.03 6.16
C THR A 46 -21.02 14.09 5.46
N VAL A 47 -20.94 13.62 4.21
CA VAL A 47 -19.68 13.50 3.47
C VAL A 47 -19.02 14.86 3.27
N PRO A 48 -19.70 15.92 2.77
CA PRO A 48 -19.05 17.22 2.57
C PRO A 48 -18.50 17.80 3.89
N THR A 49 -19.28 17.69 4.97
CA THR A 49 -18.91 18.18 6.30
C THR A 49 -17.64 17.50 6.81
N MET A 50 -17.60 16.16 6.76
CA MET A 50 -16.43 15.40 7.20
C MET A 50 -15.23 15.61 6.27
N PHE A 51 -15.47 15.76 4.96
CA PHE A 51 -14.42 16.01 3.99
C PHE A 51 -13.69 17.33 4.24
N GLU A 52 -14.41 18.41 4.57
CA GLU A 52 -13.78 19.69 4.91
C GLU A 52 -12.93 19.61 6.18
N LEU A 53 -13.36 18.84 7.21
CA LEU A 53 -12.54 18.58 8.40
C LEU A 53 -11.25 17.83 8.04
N LEU A 54 -11.36 16.76 7.25
CA LEU A 54 -10.20 15.98 6.80
C LEU A 54 -9.24 16.82 5.94
N LYS A 55 -9.79 17.71 5.11
CA LYS A 55 -9.02 18.65 4.29
C LYS A 55 -8.25 19.65 5.16
N SER A 56 -8.88 20.21 6.19
CA SER A 56 -8.20 21.11 7.15
C SER A 56 -6.99 20.43 7.79
N VAL A 57 -7.14 19.19 8.25
CA VAL A 57 -6.03 18.42 8.83
C VAL A 57 -4.92 18.17 7.80
N SER A 58 -5.28 17.84 6.56
CA SER A 58 -4.31 17.65 5.47
C SER A 58 -3.53 18.93 5.16
N ASP A 59 -4.18 20.08 5.17
CA ASP A 59 -3.55 21.38 4.94
C ASP A 59 -2.59 21.73 6.09
N ASP A 60 -2.99 21.46 7.33
CA ASP A 60 -2.14 21.70 8.50
C ASP A 60 -0.92 20.80 8.52
N ILE A 61 -1.07 19.50 8.20
CA ILE A 61 0.07 18.57 8.05
C ILE A 61 1.03 19.09 6.97
N THR A 62 0.50 19.60 5.86
CA THR A 62 1.32 20.14 4.75
C THR A 62 2.12 21.36 5.19
N LYS A 63 1.47 22.32 5.88
CA LYS A 63 2.12 23.52 6.42
C LYS A 63 3.19 23.17 7.45
N ILE A 64 2.86 22.31 8.43
CA ILE A 64 3.80 21.89 9.48
C ILE A 64 5.00 21.18 8.86
N LYS A 65 4.79 20.35 7.84
CA LYS A 65 5.87 19.70 7.11
C LYS A 65 6.81 20.72 6.47
N GLU A 66 6.28 21.73 5.76
CA GLU A 66 7.09 22.79 5.18
C GLU A 66 7.89 23.55 6.24
N VAL A 67 7.22 24.01 7.29
CA VAL A 67 7.86 24.76 8.39
C VAL A 67 8.97 23.94 9.03
N THR A 68 8.75 22.64 9.27
CA THR A 68 9.75 21.76 9.89
C THR A 68 10.98 21.62 8.99
N PHE A 69 10.81 21.34 7.70
CA PHE A 69 11.94 21.24 6.77
C PHE A 69 12.71 22.56 6.66
N ARG A 70 12.02 23.70 6.58
CA ARG A 70 12.66 25.03 6.54
C ARG A 70 13.43 25.34 7.82
N THR A 71 12.85 25.02 8.98
CA THR A 71 13.46 25.27 10.29
C THR A 71 14.77 24.50 10.45
N PHE A 72 14.78 23.23 10.03
CA PHE A 72 15.98 22.38 10.12
C PHE A 72 16.92 22.51 8.91
N GLU A 73 16.56 23.26 7.87
CA GLU A 73 17.39 23.43 6.67
C GLU A 73 18.79 23.96 7.02
N ASN A 74 18.84 25.05 7.79
CA ASN A 74 20.10 25.65 8.22
C ASN A 74 20.90 24.72 9.13
N TYR A 75 20.22 24.02 10.05
CA TYR A 75 20.86 23.04 10.92
C TYR A 75 21.49 21.90 10.10
N LEU A 76 20.78 21.37 9.10
CA LEU A 76 21.27 20.29 8.25
C LEU A 76 22.45 20.73 7.39
N LYS A 77 22.40 21.94 6.80
CA LYS A 77 23.52 22.51 6.04
C LYS A 77 24.76 22.64 6.91
N LEU A 78 24.64 23.28 8.07
CA LEU A 78 25.74 23.46 9.01
C LEU A 78 26.31 22.13 9.50
N LYS A 79 25.46 21.13 9.77
CA LYS A 79 25.90 19.79 10.18
C LYS A 79 26.73 19.13 9.09
N ILE A 80 26.31 19.21 7.83
CA ILE A 80 27.03 18.63 6.69
C ILE A 80 28.39 19.33 6.51
N GLU A 81 28.41 20.66 6.56
CA GLU A 81 29.64 21.46 6.47
C GLU A 81 30.62 21.12 7.61
N THR A 82 30.13 21.02 8.84
CA THR A 82 30.95 20.75 10.03
C THR A 82 31.52 19.33 10.03
N MET A 83 30.71 18.33 9.64
CA MET A 83 31.14 16.93 9.67
C MET A 83 32.05 16.55 8.49
N GLY A 84 32.11 17.36 7.42
CA GLY A 84 32.98 17.15 6.26
C GLY A 84 32.73 15.87 5.45
N ILE A 85 31.80 15.02 5.88
CA ILE A 85 31.48 13.72 5.28
C ILE A 85 29.98 13.67 5.06
N LYS A 86 29.55 13.77 3.81
CA LYS A 86 28.19 13.38 3.40
C LYS A 86 28.20 11.88 3.12
N ALA A 87 27.57 11.10 3.99
CA ALA A 87 27.37 9.68 3.71
C ALA A 87 26.59 9.53 2.38
N LYS A 88 27.21 8.89 1.38
CA LYS A 88 26.66 8.77 0.00
C LYS A 88 25.22 8.22 -0.05
N ASN A 89 24.85 7.39 0.93
CA ASN A 89 23.57 6.70 0.97
C ASN A 89 22.65 7.16 2.13
N GLN A 90 22.96 8.27 2.79
CA GLN A 90 22.11 8.77 3.88
C GLN A 90 20.85 9.43 3.33
N GLN A 91 19.71 8.77 3.53
CA GLN A 91 18.39 9.25 3.09
C GLN A 91 17.58 9.97 4.18
N SER A 92 18.07 9.95 5.42
CA SER A 92 17.42 10.61 6.55
C SER A 92 18.40 11.13 7.60
N HIS A 93 17.97 12.13 8.35
CA HIS A 93 18.70 12.78 9.42
C HIS A 93 17.83 12.79 10.67
N THR A 94 18.31 12.14 11.72
CA THR A 94 17.71 12.22 13.06
C THR A 94 18.41 13.32 13.86
N ILE A 95 17.61 14.13 14.55
CA ILE A 95 18.02 15.20 15.44
C ILE A 95 17.33 14.93 16.78
N THR A 96 18.14 14.80 17.84
CA THR A 96 17.66 14.46 19.17
C THR A 96 18.09 15.55 20.15
N HIS A 97 17.17 16.03 20.98
CA HIS A 97 17.45 16.95 22.07
C HIS A 97 16.65 16.56 23.31
N GLY A 98 17.34 16.28 24.42
CA GLY A 98 16.73 15.76 25.64
C GLY A 98 16.03 14.43 25.38
N LYS A 99 14.71 14.39 25.62
CA LYS A 99 13.88 13.19 25.43
C LYS A 99 13.18 13.14 24.06
N GLN A 100 13.36 14.15 23.21
CA GLN A 100 12.63 14.30 21.96
C GLN A 100 13.54 14.09 20.75
N SER A 101 13.00 13.41 19.74
CA SER A 101 13.70 13.13 18.48
C SER A 101 12.82 13.43 17.28
N ILE A 102 13.40 14.05 16.26
CA ILE A 102 12.78 14.29 14.95
C ILE A 102 13.69 13.69 13.88
N LYS A 103 13.12 12.87 12.99
CA LYS A 103 13.77 12.34 11.80
C LYS A 103 13.17 12.97 10.55
N LEU A 104 14.02 13.55 9.73
CA LEU A 104 13.70 14.16 8.44
C LEU A 104 14.34 13.33 7.34
N GLY A 105 13.60 12.99 6.29
CA GLY A 105 14.18 12.23 5.19
C GLY A 105 13.30 12.15 3.96
N TYR A 106 13.75 11.35 3.00
CA TYR A 106 13.01 11.05 1.79
C TYR A 106 13.00 9.54 1.53
N ARG A 107 11.93 9.07 0.89
CA ARG A 107 11.79 7.70 0.44
C ARG A 107 12.14 7.62 -1.03
N ILE A 108 12.88 6.60 -1.40
CA ILE A 108 13.14 6.25 -2.80
C ILE A 108 12.21 5.09 -3.18
N THR A 109 11.69 5.14 -4.40
CA THR A 109 11.10 3.97 -5.04
C THR A 109 12.02 3.46 -6.12
N ASP A 110 12.03 2.16 -6.31
CA ASP A 110 12.72 1.54 -7.42
C ASP A 110 12.18 2.07 -8.75
N GLY A 111 13.08 2.30 -9.68
CA GLY A 111 12.78 2.76 -11.02
C GLY A 111 13.80 2.18 -11.98
N TYR A 112 13.37 1.82 -13.18
CA TYR A 112 14.25 1.30 -14.22
C TYR A 112 14.01 2.04 -15.54
N THR A 113 15.05 2.13 -16.36
CA THR A 113 14.92 2.57 -17.74
C THR A 113 14.44 1.41 -18.63
N ASP A 114 14.07 1.72 -19.87
CA ASP A 114 13.55 0.72 -20.81
C ASP A 114 14.59 -0.39 -21.11
N GLU A 115 15.88 -0.11 -20.92
CA GLU A 115 16.96 -1.08 -21.10
C GLU A 115 16.86 -2.29 -20.17
N ALA A 116 16.21 -2.15 -19.01
CA ALA A 116 15.93 -3.28 -18.12
C ALA A 116 15.09 -4.37 -18.82
N GLY A 117 14.27 -3.99 -19.81
CA GLY A 117 13.54 -4.94 -20.64
C GLY A 117 14.45 -5.86 -21.44
N TYR A 118 15.52 -5.32 -22.04
CA TYR A 118 16.49 -6.13 -22.79
C TYR A 118 17.22 -7.11 -21.89
N GLY A 119 17.62 -6.67 -20.68
CA GLY A 119 18.23 -7.56 -19.70
C GLY A 119 17.28 -8.65 -19.22
N LEU A 120 15.99 -8.33 -19.02
CA LEU A 120 14.97 -9.28 -18.61
C LEU A 120 14.76 -10.39 -19.65
N GLU A 121 14.68 -10.03 -20.94
CA GLU A 121 14.55 -11.01 -22.03
C GLU A 121 15.79 -11.93 -22.12
N MET A 122 16.98 -11.38 -21.89
CA MET A 122 18.22 -12.18 -21.87
C MET A 122 18.21 -13.19 -20.72
N VAL A 123 17.78 -12.76 -19.53
CA VAL A 123 17.60 -13.65 -18.37
C VAL A 123 16.55 -14.72 -18.66
N HIS A 124 15.40 -14.36 -19.22
CA HIS A 124 14.35 -15.33 -19.59
C HIS A 124 14.86 -16.36 -20.59
N LYS A 125 15.57 -15.92 -21.63
CA LYS A 125 16.15 -16.81 -22.64
C LYS A 125 17.11 -17.82 -22.01
N PHE A 126 18.00 -17.36 -21.12
CA PHE A 126 18.94 -18.25 -20.44
C PHE A 126 18.23 -19.25 -19.53
N LEU A 127 17.32 -18.78 -18.68
CA LEU A 127 16.58 -19.64 -17.74
C LEU A 127 15.75 -20.70 -18.50
N GLY A 128 15.22 -20.36 -19.68
CA GLY A 128 14.56 -21.32 -20.56
C GLY A 128 15.46 -22.49 -20.99
N THR A 129 16.77 -22.28 -21.15
CA THR A 129 17.72 -23.36 -21.51
C THR A 129 17.98 -24.33 -20.35
N LEU A 130 17.68 -23.93 -19.11
CA LEU A 130 17.88 -24.76 -17.93
C LEU A 130 16.69 -25.70 -17.64
N VAL A 131 15.56 -25.52 -18.33
CA VAL A 131 14.38 -26.36 -18.16
C VAL A 131 14.61 -27.72 -18.85
N LYS A 132 14.73 -28.79 -18.06
CA LYS A 132 14.92 -30.17 -18.53
C LYS A 132 13.77 -31.10 -18.15
N ASP A 133 13.06 -30.77 -17.07
CA ASP A 133 11.99 -31.55 -16.47
C ASP A 133 10.98 -30.65 -15.73
N GLU A 134 9.86 -31.22 -15.29
CA GLU A 134 8.79 -30.47 -14.60
C GLU A 134 9.23 -29.84 -13.26
N ASN A 135 10.24 -30.37 -12.57
CA ASN A 135 10.76 -29.73 -11.36
C ASN A 135 11.63 -28.51 -11.71
N SER A 136 12.52 -28.63 -12.70
CA SER A 136 13.31 -27.50 -13.20
C SER A 136 12.42 -26.37 -13.74
N LYS A 137 11.29 -26.71 -14.37
CA LYS A 137 10.27 -25.75 -14.82
C LYS A 137 9.63 -24.98 -13.66
N LYS A 138 9.30 -25.65 -12.56
CA LYS A 138 8.76 -25.00 -11.34
C LYS A 138 9.79 -24.06 -10.70
N LEU A 139 11.07 -24.43 -10.70
CA LEU A 139 12.15 -23.60 -10.19
C LEU A 139 12.35 -22.35 -11.06
N VAL A 140 12.40 -22.51 -12.39
CA VAL A 140 12.48 -21.38 -13.33
C VAL A 140 11.27 -20.44 -13.20
N ALA A 141 10.07 -20.98 -13.08
CA ALA A 141 8.87 -20.17 -12.83
C ALA A 141 8.94 -19.37 -11.51
N SER A 142 9.59 -19.93 -10.50
CA SER A 142 9.82 -19.22 -9.22
C SER A 142 10.77 -18.03 -9.41
N ILE A 143 11.82 -18.18 -10.23
CA ILE A 143 12.75 -17.09 -10.57
C ILE A 143 12.04 -16.02 -11.42
N TYR A 144 11.20 -16.40 -12.37
CA TYR A 144 10.37 -15.43 -13.11
C TYR A 144 9.48 -14.61 -12.18
N ARG A 145 8.91 -15.22 -11.13
CA ARG A 145 8.13 -14.50 -10.12
C ARG A 145 8.98 -13.52 -9.31
N LEU A 146 10.27 -13.81 -9.11
CA LEU A 146 11.18 -12.85 -8.46
C LEU A 146 11.44 -11.63 -9.36
N LEU A 147 11.48 -11.83 -10.68
CA LEU A 147 11.65 -10.78 -11.68
C LEU A 147 10.35 -10.14 -12.16
N GLN A 148 9.22 -10.46 -11.53
CA GLN A 148 7.97 -9.79 -11.83
C GLN A 148 8.03 -8.34 -11.37
N ARG A 149 7.57 -7.45 -12.27
CA ARG A 149 7.34 -6.05 -11.95
C ARG A 149 6.31 -5.96 -10.81
N ASN A 150 6.57 -5.05 -9.88
CA ASN A 150 5.63 -4.72 -8.81
C ASN A 150 4.39 -4.02 -9.37
N GLY A 151 3.40 -3.73 -8.52
CA GLY A 151 2.15 -3.06 -8.94
C GLY A 151 2.34 -1.66 -9.56
N LYS A 152 3.56 -1.08 -9.51
CA LYS A 152 3.92 0.19 -10.17
C LYS A 152 4.62 -0.01 -11.51
N GLY A 153 4.86 -1.26 -11.93
CA GLY A 153 5.53 -1.58 -13.19
C GLY A 153 7.06 -1.63 -13.12
N ASP A 154 7.66 -1.52 -11.92
CA ASP A 154 9.12 -1.54 -11.71
C ASP A 154 9.60 -2.87 -11.11
N LEU A 155 10.86 -3.25 -11.36
CA LEU A 155 11.49 -4.41 -10.73
C LEU A 155 11.86 -4.11 -9.26
N ASP A 156 12.00 -5.14 -8.44
CA ASP A 156 12.47 -5.00 -7.06
C ASP A 156 14.01 -5.00 -7.03
N SER A 157 14.61 -3.89 -6.59
CA SER A 157 16.08 -3.75 -6.59
C SER A 157 16.79 -4.75 -5.68
N LYS A 158 16.15 -5.20 -4.59
CA LYS A 158 16.74 -6.20 -3.70
C LYS A 158 16.81 -7.55 -4.40
N LYS A 159 15.75 -7.94 -5.09
CA LYS A 159 15.71 -9.19 -5.86
C LYS A 159 16.69 -9.18 -7.02
N VAL A 160 16.83 -8.05 -7.72
CA VAL A 160 17.84 -7.90 -8.78
C VAL A 160 19.25 -8.04 -8.22
N LEU A 161 19.53 -7.47 -7.04
CA LEU A 161 20.83 -7.61 -6.38
C LEU A 161 21.11 -9.06 -5.96
N GLU A 162 20.13 -9.76 -5.40
CA GLU A 162 20.25 -11.19 -5.06
C GLU A 162 20.50 -12.04 -6.31
N LEU A 163 19.77 -11.77 -7.40
CA LEU A 163 19.98 -12.46 -8.67
C LEU A 163 21.35 -12.16 -9.26
N ARG A 164 21.89 -10.95 -9.08
CA ARG A 164 23.25 -10.60 -9.52
C ARG A 164 24.28 -11.47 -8.80
N GLN A 165 24.14 -11.62 -7.49
CA GLN A 165 25.05 -12.47 -6.70
C GLN A 165 24.99 -13.93 -7.14
N ILE A 166 23.79 -14.45 -7.44
CA ILE A 166 23.64 -15.81 -7.98
C ILE A 166 24.27 -15.92 -9.37
N ALA A 167 24.02 -14.94 -10.25
CA ALA A 167 24.56 -14.96 -11.61
C ALA A 167 26.09 -14.90 -11.62
N ASP A 168 26.68 -14.02 -10.81
CA ASP A 168 28.13 -13.85 -10.69
C ASP A 168 28.80 -15.11 -10.11
N ARG A 169 28.14 -15.79 -9.15
CA ARG A 169 28.69 -16.98 -8.48
C ARG A 169 28.51 -18.26 -9.27
N ASP A 170 27.29 -18.51 -9.75
CA ASP A 170 26.86 -19.83 -10.25
C ASP A 170 26.86 -19.90 -11.78
N TYR A 171 26.84 -18.76 -12.47
CA TYR A 171 26.72 -18.67 -13.93
C TYR A 171 27.61 -17.57 -14.55
N PRO A 172 28.93 -17.55 -14.26
CA PRO A 172 29.83 -16.55 -14.82
C PRO A 172 29.94 -16.65 -16.35
N ASP A 173 30.16 -15.52 -17.01
CA ASP A 173 30.33 -15.35 -18.47
C ASP A 173 29.11 -15.78 -19.32
N THR A 174 27.95 -15.98 -18.67
CA THR A 174 26.71 -16.36 -19.35
C THR A 174 25.82 -15.17 -19.70
N ASP A 175 24.85 -15.41 -20.58
CA ASP A 175 23.77 -14.47 -20.87
C ASP A 175 22.95 -14.14 -19.61
N PHE A 176 22.91 -15.01 -18.60
CA PHE A 176 22.26 -14.70 -17.32
C PHE A 176 22.97 -13.57 -16.59
N GLN A 177 24.29 -13.65 -16.45
CA GLN A 177 25.09 -12.61 -15.80
C GLN A 177 24.99 -11.28 -16.55
N LYS A 178 25.15 -11.30 -17.88
CA LYS A 178 25.02 -10.11 -18.73
C LYS A 178 23.62 -9.51 -18.64
N GLY A 179 22.58 -10.35 -18.65
CA GLY A 179 21.19 -9.91 -18.53
C GLY A 179 20.91 -9.21 -17.21
N VAL A 180 21.34 -9.80 -16.08
CA VAL A 180 21.17 -9.19 -14.76
C VAL A 180 22.01 -7.92 -14.61
N GLU A 181 23.20 -7.88 -15.20
CA GLU A 181 24.03 -6.67 -15.23
C GLU A 181 23.36 -5.51 -15.98
N ILE A 182 22.75 -5.78 -17.13
CA ILE A 182 21.97 -4.77 -17.87
C ILE A 182 20.82 -4.26 -17.01
N ILE A 183 20.07 -5.15 -16.34
CA ILE A 183 18.98 -4.75 -15.44
C ILE A 183 19.51 -3.85 -14.31
N GLN A 184 20.64 -4.22 -13.70
CA GLN A 184 21.25 -3.44 -12.62
C GLN A 184 21.73 -2.06 -13.10
N ASN A 185 22.34 -1.99 -14.28
CA ASN A 185 22.80 -0.74 -14.88
C ASN A 185 21.65 0.18 -15.30
N ALA A 186 20.49 -0.41 -15.63
CA ALA A 186 19.24 0.31 -15.90
C ALA A 186 18.55 0.84 -14.62
N TYR A 187 19.06 0.53 -13.43
CA TYR A 187 18.48 1.02 -12.17
C TYR A 187 18.60 2.54 -12.04
N LYS A 188 17.44 3.21 -11.97
CA LYS A 188 17.28 4.66 -11.78
C LYS A 188 16.30 4.88 -10.61
N PRO A 189 16.81 4.87 -9.36
CA PRO A 189 15.98 5.15 -8.19
C PRO A 189 15.34 6.53 -8.31
N LYS A 190 14.05 6.62 -7.98
CA LYS A 190 13.29 7.88 -8.03
C LYS A 190 12.92 8.31 -6.60
N LEU A 191 13.14 9.58 -6.30
CA LEU A 191 12.61 10.17 -5.06
C LEU A 191 11.08 10.11 -5.12
N SER A 192 10.48 9.50 -4.11
CA SER A 192 9.03 9.30 -4.06
C SER A 192 8.35 10.30 -3.15
N LYS A 193 8.77 10.40 -1.88
CA LYS A 193 8.11 11.24 -0.87
C LYS A 193 9.11 11.71 0.18
N TRP A 194 9.03 12.97 0.57
CA TRP A 194 9.63 13.49 1.80
C TRP A 194 8.80 13.06 3.00
N PHE A 195 9.43 12.75 4.13
CA PHE A 195 8.76 12.32 5.35
C PHE A 195 9.38 12.93 6.60
N ILE A 196 8.57 12.95 7.65
CA ILE A 196 8.93 13.36 9.00
C ILE A 196 8.43 12.27 9.94
N GLU A 197 9.29 11.82 10.85
CA GLU A 197 8.95 10.96 11.98
C GLU A 197 9.37 11.69 13.25
N ALA A 198 8.59 11.58 14.32
CA ALA A 198 8.91 12.18 15.61
C ALA A 198 8.53 11.22 16.74
N TRP A 199 9.34 11.21 17.80
CA TRP A 199 9.09 10.39 18.98
C TRP A 199 9.68 11.04 20.23
N GLU A 200 9.15 10.65 21.38
CA GLU A 200 9.68 11.01 22.68
C GLU A 200 9.98 9.78 23.53
N VAL A 201 10.98 9.88 24.39
CA VAL A 201 11.32 8.84 25.37
C VAL A 201 10.63 9.18 26.69
N ASP A 202 9.80 8.27 27.21
CA ASP A 202 9.05 8.53 28.44
C ASP A 202 9.90 8.41 29.71
N GLY A 203 9.27 8.55 30.88
CA GLY A 203 9.94 8.48 32.19
C GLY A 203 10.59 7.12 32.51
N VAL A 204 10.19 6.06 31.80
CA VAL A 204 10.65 4.68 31.99
C VAL A 204 11.64 4.26 30.89
N GLY A 205 11.93 5.15 29.94
CA GLY A 205 12.86 4.90 28.84
C GLY A 205 12.21 4.27 27.60
N MET A 206 10.88 4.21 27.53
CA MET A 206 10.19 3.67 26.34
C MET A 206 9.96 4.77 25.29
N GLU A 207 10.26 4.45 24.03
CA GLU A 207 10.00 5.33 22.90
C GLU A 207 8.50 5.35 22.55
N ARG A 208 7.92 6.54 22.56
CA ARG A 208 6.54 6.80 22.12
C ARG A 208 6.58 7.60 20.83
N ASN A 209 6.19 6.95 19.73
CA ASN A 209 6.06 7.61 18.44
C ASN A 209 4.89 8.60 18.45
N LEU A 210 5.13 9.79 17.92
CA LEU A 210 4.07 10.78 17.68
C LEU A 210 3.37 10.43 16.36
N PRO A 211 2.07 10.08 16.37
CA PRO A 211 1.35 9.73 15.15
C PRO A 211 1.13 10.98 14.28
N LEU A 212 1.81 11.03 13.14
CA LEU A 212 1.69 12.10 12.14
C LEU A 212 0.86 11.68 10.92
N SER A 213 0.25 10.50 10.96
CA SER A 213 -0.68 10.00 9.94
C SER A 213 -1.95 9.47 10.60
N MET A 214 -3.08 9.60 9.91
CA MET A 214 -4.37 9.12 10.44
C MET A 214 -4.35 7.60 10.67
N THR A 215 -3.65 6.84 9.82
CA THR A 215 -3.49 5.39 9.97
C THR A 215 -2.67 4.99 11.20
N SER A 216 -1.72 5.81 11.62
CA SER A 216 -0.91 5.55 12.83
C SER A 216 -1.59 6.04 14.10
N ALA A 217 -2.65 6.85 14.01
CA ALA A 217 -3.36 7.32 15.18
C ALA A 217 -4.23 6.20 15.75
N GLU A 218 -4.26 6.09 17.09
CA GLU A 218 -5.10 5.09 17.75
C GLU A 218 -6.57 5.53 17.69
N LEU A 219 -7.45 4.61 17.31
CA LEU A 219 -8.88 4.80 17.46
C LEU A 219 -9.25 4.65 18.93
N SER A 220 -10.11 5.52 19.41
CA SER A 220 -10.54 5.47 20.81
C SER A 220 -11.35 4.19 21.10
N LYS A 221 -11.17 3.65 22.32
CA LYS A 221 -11.71 2.34 22.74
C LYS A 221 -13.23 2.33 22.93
N ASP A 222 -13.88 3.49 22.90
CA ASP A 222 -15.33 3.66 23.00
C ASP A 222 -16.06 3.42 21.67
N ILE A 223 -15.35 3.31 20.55
CA ILE A 223 -15.94 3.06 19.23
C ILE A 223 -15.90 1.55 18.92
N ASP A 224 -17.08 0.91 18.90
CA ASP A 224 -17.22 -0.48 18.48
C ASP A 224 -17.52 -0.58 16.97
N LEU A 225 -16.56 -1.12 16.21
CA LEU A 225 -16.66 -1.36 14.77
C LEU A 225 -16.70 -2.85 14.43
N SER A 226 -16.95 -3.72 15.41
CA SER A 226 -16.97 -5.18 15.20
C SER A 226 -17.96 -5.62 14.12
N PHE A 227 -19.04 -4.86 13.89
CA PHE A 227 -20.00 -5.11 12.80
C PHE A 227 -19.41 -5.01 11.38
N LEU A 228 -18.24 -4.38 11.21
CA LEU A 228 -17.53 -4.31 9.93
C LEU A 228 -16.59 -5.49 9.69
N LEU A 229 -16.30 -6.28 10.72
CA LEU A 229 -15.39 -7.42 10.62
C LEU A 229 -16.10 -8.60 9.93
N PRO A 230 -15.37 -9.44 9.17
CA PRO A 230 -15.92 -10.67 8.65
C PRO A 230 -16.52 -11.51 9.78
N GLN A 231 -17.73 -12.02 9.60
CA GLN A 231 -18.29 -13.02 10.51
C GLN A 231 -17.57 -14.35 10.23
N GLU A 232 -17.02 -14.97 11.28
CA GLU A 232 -16.46 -16.32 11.23
C GLU A 232 -17.53 -17.37 10.91
#